data_AF-A0A542SIJ3-F1
#
_entry.id   AF-A0A542SIJ3-F1
#
_cell.length_a   1.000
_cell.length_b   1.000
_cell.length_c   1.000
_cell.angle_alpha   90.00
_cell.angle_beta   90.00
_cell.angle_gamma   90.00
#
_symmetry.space_group_name_H-M   'P 1'
#
loop_
_entity.id
_entity.type
_entity.pdbx_description
1 polymer ?
#
loop_
_entity_poly.entity_id
_entity_poly.type
_entity_poly.pdbx_seq_one_letter_code
_entity_poly.pdbx_strand_id
1 'polypeptide(L)'
;MWYAFYMTGVLASLVASVYYSVHARRRGIHPLESRMLLGKMNVSLGILVSLFGINQFTFDSLDTIRIVVALIMLIVGAMNLFLGTRNYFRYRTAWQAELKKGV
;
A
#
# COMPACT_ATOMS: atom_id res chain seq x y z
N MET A 1 20.22 -13.68 -7.83
CA MET A 1 19.81 -12.35 -8.35
C MET A 1 18.37 -11.99 -7.97
N TRP A 2 17.40 -12.90 -8.10
CA TRP A 2 16.00 -12.70 -7.69
C TRP A 2 15.80 -12.14 -6.27
N TYR A 3 16.50 -12.71 -5.29
CA TYR A 3 16.41 -12.28 -3.88
C TYR A 3 16.75 -10.80 -3.64
N ALA A 4 17.68 -10.23 -4.42
CA ALA A 4 18.09 -8.83 -4.27
C ALA A 4 16.99 -7.87 -4.74
N PHE A 5 16.35 -8.17 -5.89
CA PHE A 5 15.22 -7.40 -6.39
C PHE A 5 14.03 -7.46 -5.45
N TYR A 6 13.72 -8.65 -4.95
CA TYR A 6 12.66 -8.87 -3.96
C TYR A 6 12.90 -8.07 -2.68
N MET A 7 14.09 -8.20 -2.07
CA MET A 7 14.44 -7.48 -0.84
C MET A 7 14.38 -5.97 -1.03
N THR A 8 14.84 -5.46 -2.16
CA THR A 8 14.76 -4.02 -2.47
C THR A 8 13.32 -3.54 -2.54
N GLY A 9 12.43 -4.29 -3.21
CA GLY A 9 11.00 -3.98 -3.30
C GLY A 9 10.29 -4.02 -1.93
N VAL A 10 10.62 -5.01 -1.10
CA VAL A 10 10.10 -5.13 0.27
C VAL A 10 10.55 -3.95 1.12
N LEU A 11 11.84 -3.62 1.11
CA LEU A 11 12.37 -2.50 1.88
C LEU A 11 11.76 -1.16 1.42
N ALA A 12 11.67 -0.93 0.11
CA ALA A 12 11.08 0.29 -0.43
C ALA A 12 9.60 0.45 -0.05
N SER A 13 8.81 -0.61 -0.19
CA SER A 13 7.38 -0.60 0.17
C SER A 13 7.16 -0.49 1.68
N LEU A 14 8.01 -1.11 2.49
CA LEU A 14 7.99 -1.01 3.95
C LEU A 14 8.32 0.42 4.41
N VAL A 15 9.42 1.00 3.93
CA VAL A 15 9.80 2.39 4.23
C VAL A 15 8.70 3.35 3.79
N ALA A 16 8.14 3.18 2.59
CA ALA A 16 7.05 4.02 2.11
C ALA A 16 5.79 3.89 2.98
N SER A 17 5.44 2.68 3.42
CA SER A 17 4.27 2.47 4.28
C SER A 17 4.45 3.16 5.63
N VAL A 18 5.62 3.04 6.27
CA VAL A 18 5.92 3.68 7.55
C VAL A 18 5.97 5.20 7.38
N TYR A 19 6.63 5.69 6.33
CA TYR A 19 6.72 7.11 6.02
C TYR A 19 5.33 7.74 5.88
N TYR A 20 4.46 7.17 5.04
CA TYR A 20 3.10 7.68 4.87
C TYR A 20 2.25 7.54 6.13
N SER A 21 2.46 6.49 6.94
CA SER A 21 1.77 6.28 8.20
C SER A 21 2.11 7.37 9.24
N VAL A 22 3.40 7.66 9.42
CA VAL A 22 3.88 8.69 10.33
C VAL A 22 3.48 10.08 9.83
N HIS A 23 3.63 10.33 8.53
CA HIS A 23 3.29 11.63 7.94
C HIS A 23 1.78 11.93 8.00
N ALA A 24 0.93 10.90 7.79
CA ALA A 24 -0.51 11.02 7.92
C ALA A 24 -0.94 11.41 9.35
N ARG A 25 -0.26 10.86 10.37
CA ARG A 25 -0.52 11.17 11.78
C ARG A 25 0.04 12.52 12.23
N ARG A 26 1.16 12.96 11.65
CA ARG A 26 1.81 14.24 12.01
C ARG A 26 1.14 15.46 11.37
N ARG A 27 0.53 15.35 10.19
CA ARG A 27 -0.15 16.46 9.50
C ARG A 27 -1.57 16.75 10.03
N GLY A 28 -1.70 16.94 11.34
CA GLY A 28 -2.95 17.21 12.05
C GLY A 28 -3.67 18.53 11.71
N ILE A 29 -3.39 19.18 10.58
CA ILE A 29 -3.92 20.51 10.23
C ILE A 29 -5.06 20.43 9.20
N HIS A 30 -5.07 19.44 8.29
CA HIS A 30 -6.18 19.25 7.35
C HIS A 30 -6.65 17.80 7.22
N PRO A 31 -7.92 17.48 7.57
CA PRO A 31 -8.42 16.11 7.60
C PRO A 31 -8.39 15.43 6.22
N LEU A 32 -8.54 16.18 5.14
CA LEU A 32 -8.46 15.66 3.76
C LEU A 32 -7.04 15.24 3.37
N GLU A 33 -6.03 16.01 3.75
CA GLU A 33 -4.64 15.70 3.44
C GLU A 33 -4.15 14.45 4.20
N SER A 34 -4.52 14.33 5.47
CA SER A 34 -4.24 13.13 6.27
C SER A 34 -4.89 11.88 5.64
N ARG A 35 -6.15 11.98 5.19
CA ARG A 35 -6.85 10.87 4.51
C ARG A 35 -6.23 10.50 3.15
N MET A 36 -5.70 11.46 2.40
CA MET A 36 -4.93 11.19 1.18
C MET A 36 -3.65 10.41 1.47
N LEU A 37 -2.94 10.78 2.55
CA LEU A 37 -1.71 10.09 2.97
C LEU A 37 -1.99 8.69 3.48
N LEU A 38 -3.09 8.47 4.21
CA LEU A 38 -3.56 7.13 4.58
C LEU A 38 -3.91 6.28 3.34
N GLY A 39 -4.47 6.89 2.29
CA GLY A 39 -4.66 6.22 1.00
C GLY A 39 -3.35 5.71 0.40
N LYS A 40 -2.30 6.55 0.38
CA LYS A 40 -0.96 6.15 -0.09
C LYS A 40 -0.32 5.08 0.80
N MET A 41 -0.51 5.16 2.12
CA MET A 41 -0.05 4.14 3.06
C MET A 41 -0.66 2.77 2.73
N ASN A 42 -1.98 2.70 2.49
CA ASN A 42 -2.65 1.44 2.13
C ASN A 42 -2.18 0.90 0.78
N VAL A 43 -1.89 1.75 -0.20
CA VAL A 43 -1.28 1.33 -1.47
C VAL A 43 0.09 0.71 -1.20
N SER A 44 0.98 1.37 -0.45
CA SER A 44 2.31 0.84 -0.11
C SER A 44 2.22 -0.49 0.64
N LEU A 45 1.27 -0.62 1.56
CA LEU A 45 1.02 -1.86 2.30
C LEU A 45 0.51 -2.97 1.38
N GLY A 46 -0.37 -2.64 0.42
CA GLY A 46 -0.84 -3.58 -0.59
C GLY A 46 0.28 -4.10 -1.49
N ILE A 47 1.24 -3.24 -1.88
CA ILE A 47 2.45 -3.64 -2.61
C ILE A 47 3.29 -4.59 -1.77
N LEU A 48 3.53 -4.25 -0.50
CA LEU A 48 4.31 -5.07 0.43
C LEU A 48 3.72 -6.47 0.60
N VAL A 49 2.41 -6.56 0.87
CA VAL A 49 1.71 -7.85 1.04
C VAL A 49 1.70 -8.64 -0.28
N SER A 50 1.52 -7.98 -1.42
CA SER A 50 1.59 -8.63 -2.73
C SER A 50 2.98 -9.23 -2.99
N LEU A 51 4.05 -8.50 -2.65
CA LEU A 51 5.42 -9.00 -2.76
C LEU A 51 5.63 -10.25 -1.89
N PHE A 52 5.15 -10.24 -0.63
CA PHE A 52 5.21 -11.42 0.23
C PHE A 52 4.45 -12.62 -0.36
N GLY A 53 3.26 -12.38 -0.95
CA GLY A 53 2.49 -13.42 -1.62
C GLY A 53 3.22 -14.03 -2.83
N ILE A 54 3.85 -13.20 -3.67
CA ILE A 54 4.64 -13.66 -4.83
C ILE A 54 5.86 -14.47 -4.36
N ASN A 55 6.49 -14.07 -3.26
CA ASN A 55 7.67 -14.73 -2.74
C ASN A 55 7.41 -16.19 -2.32
N GLN A 56 6.21 -16.52 -1.85
CA GLN A 56 5.84 -17.89 -1.48
C GLN A 56 5.99 -18.88 -2.64
N PHE A 57 5.86 -18.44 -3.89
CA PHE A 57 6.02 -19.30 -5.08
C PHE A 57 7.48 -19.53 -5.48
N THR A 58 8.45 -18.84 -4.87
CA THR A 58 9.88 -19.00 -5.19
C THR A 58 10.55 -20.11 -4.37
N PHE A 59 9.89 -20.65 -3.35
CA PHE A 59 10.48 -21.72 -2.54
C PHE A 59 10.43 -23.06 -3.28
N ASP A 60 11.49 -23.86 -3.19
CA ASP A 60 11.60 -25.14 -3.92
C ASP A 60 10.56 -26.19 -3.48
N SER A 61 10.03 -26.08 -2.26
CA SER A 61 8.96 -26.92 -1.72
C SER A 61 7.63 -26.17 -1.71
N LEU A 62 6.84 -26.34 -2.78
CA LEU A 62 5.46 -25.85 -2.81
C LEU A 62 4.54 -26.79 -2.04
N ASP A 63 4.26 -26.44 -0.79
CA ASP A 63 3.20 -27.07 0.01
C ASP A 63 1.85 -26.44 -0.29
N THR A 64 0.76 -27.22 -0.18
CA THR A 64 -0.62 -26.74 -0.31
C THR A 64 -0.91 -25.55 0.61
N ILE A 65 -0.36 -25.57 1.82
CA ILE A 65 -0.49 -24.47 2.80
C ILE A 65 0.12 -23.18 2.26
N ARG A 66 1.31 -23.25 1.63
CA ARG A 66 1.99 -22.07 1.07
C ARG A 66 1.19 -21.46 -0.07
N ILE A 67 0.62 -22.29 -0.94
CA ILE A 67 -0.22 -21.84 -2.06
C ILE A 67 -1.44 -21.09 -1.53
N VAL A 68 -2.10 -21.63 -0.50
CA VAL A 68 -3.26 -20.99 0.15
C VAL A 68 -2.87 -19.66 0.79
N VAL A 69 -1.76 -19.61 1.53
CA VAL A 69 -1.25 -18.37 2.14
C VAL A 69 -0.89 -17.34 1.08
N ALA A 70 -0.25 -17.76 -0.01
CA ALA A 70 0.11 -16.89 -1.13
C ALA A 70 -1.13 -16.27 -1.77
N LEU A 71 -2.17 -17.05 -2.03
CA LEU A 71 -3.45 -16.58 -2.57
C LEU A 71 -4.12 -15.57 -1.63
N ILE A 72 -4.18 -15.85 -0.33
CA ILE A 72 -4.76 -14.93 0.65
C ILE A 72 -3.98 -13.62 0.68
N MET A 73 -2.65 -13.68 0.72
CA MET A 73 -1.80 -12.49 0.69
C MET A 73 -2.02 -11.69 -0.60
N LEU A 74 -2.06 -12.33 -1.76
CA LEU A 74 -2.31 -11.64 -3.03
C LEU A 74 -3.68 -10.97 -3.07
N ILE A 75 -4.73 -11.63 -2.57
CA ILE A 75 -6.08 -11.04 -2.51
C ILE A 75 -6.08 -9.82 -1.58
N VAL A 76 -5.51 -9.95 -0.38
CA VAL A 76 -5.42 -8.84 0.60
C VAL A 76 -4.57 -7.70 0.04
N GLY A 77 -3.47 -8.01 -0.64
CA GLY A 77 -2.61 -7.05 -1.31
C GLY A 77 -3.35 -6.28 -2.41
N ALA A 78 -4.07 -7.00 -3.28
CA ALA A 78 -4.88 -6.42 -4.35
C ALA A 78 -6.02 -5.55 -3.82
N MET A 79 -6.71 -5.97 -2.76
CA MET A 79 -7.74 -5.16 -2.09
C MET A 79 -7.16 -3.86 -1.54
N ASN A 80 -6.01 -3.92 -0.86
CA ASN A 80 -5.35 -2.74 -0.31
C ASN A 80 -4.87 -1.78 -1.41
N LEU A 81 -4.37 -2.31 -2.53
CA LEU A 81 -4.01 -1.53 -3.71
C LEU A 81 -5.23 -0.81 -4.30
N PHE A 82 -6.33 -1.53 -4.53
CA PHE A 82 -7.53 -0.98 -5.16
C PHE A 82 -8.21 0.05 -4.26
N LEU A 83 -8.46 -0.30 -2.99
CA LEU A 83 -9.09 0.59 -2.02
C LEU A 83 -8.21 1.81 -1.70
N GLY A 84 -6.90 1.61 -1.54
CA GLY A 84 -5.95 2.69 -1.30
C GLY A 84 -5.92 3.69 -2.46
N THR A 85 -5.88 3.19 -3.70
CA THR A 85 -5.88 4.01 -4.92
C THR A 85 -7.19 4.78 -5.06
N ARG A 86 -8.34 4.09 -4.91
CA ARG A 86 -9.67 4.71 -4.96
C ARG A 86 -9.83 5.81 -3.92
N ASN A 87 -9.41 5.55 -2.68
CA ASN A 87 -9.45 6.53 -1.59
C ASN A 87 -8.57 7.73 -1.89
N TYR A 88 -7.34 7.51 -2.37
CA TYR A 88 -6.44 8.60 -2.75
C TYR A 88 -7.07 9.52 -3.81
N PHE A 89 -7.64 8.96 -4.88
CA PHE A 89 -8.31 9.77 -5.90
C PHE A 89 -9.52 10.52 -5.34
N ARG A 90 -10.37 9.86 -4.54
CA ARG A 90 -11.56 10.50 -3.95
C ARG A 90 -11.20 11.71 -3.09
N TYR A 91 -10.20 11.58 -2.21
CA TYR A 91 -9.78 12.67 -1.35
C TYR A 91 -9.00 13.75 -2.11
N ARG A 92 -8.25 13.38 -3.16
CA ARG A 92 -7.62 14.35 -4.08
C ARG A 92 -8.66 15.24 -4.74
N THR A 93 -9.75 14.67 -5.26
CA THR A 93 -10.82 15.44 -5.92
C THR A 93 -11.54 16.35 -4.92
N ALA A 94 -11.79 15.88 -3.71
CA ALA A 94 -12.40 16.68 -2.64
C ALA A 94 -11.51 17.88 -2.23
N TRP A 95 -10.20 17.65 -2.09
CA TRP A 95 -9.22 18.72 -1.82
C TRP A 95 -9.20 19.79 -2.91
N GLN A 96 -9.21 19.38 -4.19
CA GLN A 96 -9.25 20.32 -5.32
C GLN A 96 -10.55 21.14 -5.34
N ALA A 97 -11.67 20.55 -4.91
CA ALA A 97 -12.94 21.26 -4.81
C ALA A 97 -12.96 22.31 -3.70
N GLU A 98 -12.31 22.04 -2.56
CA GLU A 98 -12.12 23.05 -1.49
C GLU A 98 -11.24 24.20 -1.96
N LEU A 99 -10.12 23.92 -2.62
CA LEU A 99 -9.24 24.97 -3.15
C LEU A 99 -9.96 25.89 -4.14
N LYS A 100 -10.87 25.35 -4.96
CA LYS A 100 -11.68 26.15 -5.89
C LYS A 100 -12.78 26.97 -5.22
N LYS A 101 -13.20 26.63 -4.00
CA LYS A 101 -14.22 27.38 -3.23
C LYS A 101 -13.62 28.49 -2.38
N GLY A 102 -12.31 28.44 -2.11
CA GLY A 102 -11.57 29.44 -1.34
C GLY A 102 -10.90 30.54 -2.18
N VAL A 103 -11.25 30.65 -3.47
CA VAL A 103 -10.83 31.74 -4.38
C VAL A 103 -12.06 32.56 -4.75
#